data_AF-A0AAJ1R0L4-F1
#
_entry.id   AF-A0AAJ1R0L4-F1
#
_cell.length_a   1.000
_cell.length_b   1.000
_cell.length_c   1.000
_cell.angle_alpha   90.00
_cell.angle_beta   90.00
_cell.angle_gamma   90.00
#
_symmetry.space_group_name_H-M   'P 1'
#
loop_
_entity.id
_entity.type
_entity.pdbx_description
1 polymer ?
#
loop_
_entity_poly.entity_id
_entity_poly.type
_entity_poly.pdbx_seq_one_letter_code
_entity_poly.pdbx_strand_id
1 'polypeptide(L)'
;MENIENKLDMHHHGANDGHNGKHSSAMYKRFAIMAVAMFAAMYFLMYAMIDRLDNLIPNINNLYMTLLMVSAMLVIELWIMKGMYQNKKINWAIITFSLAIGIFSWFGIREQINVGDKQFVKGMIPHHAAAVLMSEKAKLTDPELIELQKNILETQAKEIEFMKRKLKEFENK
;
A
#
# COMPACT_ATOMS: atom_id res chain seq x y z
N MET A 1 -68.18 17.89 33.00
CA MET A 1 -67.33 18.28 31.86
C MET A 1 -66.30 19.25 32.41
N GLU A 2 -65.05 18.79 32.56
CA GLU A 2 -63.78 19.52 32.77
C GLU A 2 -62.77 18.47 33.27
N ASN A 3 -62.33 17.58 32.37
CA ASN A 3 -60.96 17.61 31.82
C ASN A 3 -59.92 17.69 32.95
N ILE A 4 -59.52 16.58 33.58
CA ILE A 4 -58.44 15.67 33.10
C ILE A 4 -57.50 16.32 32.08
N GLU A 5 -56.93 17.48 32.41
CA GLU A 5 -55.95 18.15 31.55
C GLU A 5 -54.93 18.89 32.41
N ASN A 6 -54.22 18.14 33.26
CA ASN A 6 -53.02 18.66 33.91
C ASN A 6 -52.03 17.52 34.22
N LYS A 7 -51.70 16.75 33.18
CA LYS A 7 -50.58 15.81 33.22
C LYS A 7 -49.93 15.65 31.84
N LEU A 8 -49.62 16.78 31.20
CA LEU A 8 -48.81 16.80 29.98
C LEU A 8 -47.57 17.70 30.14
N ASP A 9 -46.93 17.65 31.31
CA ASP A 9 -45.59 18.20 31.46
C ASP A 9 -44.56 17.18 30.99
N MET A 10 -44.03 17.48 29.80
CA MET A 10 -42.63 17.36 29.42
C MET A 10 -41.89 16.05 29.79
N HIS A 11 -41.88 15.11 28.84
CA HIS A 11 -40.77 14.17 28.69
C HIS A 11 -40.31 14.12 27.22
N HIS A 12 -39.76 15.23 26.75
CA HIS A 12 -38.82 15.23 25.63
C HIS A 12 -37.42 15.54 26.17
N HIS A 13 -36.73 14.54 26.68
CA HIS A 13 -35.27 14.61 26.78
C HIS A 13 -34.62 13.22 26.74
N GLY A 14 -33.80 13.04 25.71
CA GLY A 14 -32.47 12.44 25.86
C GLY A 14 -32.39 10.93 25.84
N ALA A 15 -32.55 10.31 24.67
CA ALA A 15 -31.99 8.97 24.44
C ALA A 15 -31.80 8.68 22.94
N ASN A 16 -30.95 9.43 22.23
CA ASN A 16 -30.50 8.96 20.90
C ASN A 16 -29.05 9.28 20.51
N ASP A 17 -28.26 9.91 21.39
CA ASP A 17 -26.86 10.23 21.07
C ASP A 17 -25.88 9.07 21.33
N GLY A 18 -26.27 8.09 22.15
CA GLY A 18 -25.41 6.95 22.49
C GLY A 18 -25.28 5.88 21.39
N HIS A 19 -26.30 5.75 20.52
CA HIS A 19 -26.31 4.71 19.49
C HIS A 19 -25.52 5.12 18.25
N ASN A 20 -25.53 6.41 17.91
CA ASN A 20 -24.90 6.93 16.70
C ASN A 20 -23.36 7.02 16.83
N GLY A 21 -22.85 7.34 18.02
CA GLY A 21 -21.41 7.41 18.30
C GLY A 21 -20.71 6.05 18.27
N LYS A 22 -21.33 5.00 18.83
CA LYS A 22 -20.81 3.62 18.78
C LYS A 22 -20.78 3.08 17.35
N HIS A 23 -21.82 3.36 16.57
CA HIS A 23 -21.89 2.94 15.16
C HIS A 23 -20.81 3.65 14.32
N SER A 24 -20.64 4.98 14.47
CA SER A 24 -19.60 5.73 13.76
C SER A 24 -18.18 5.23 14.10
N SER A 25 -17.88 4.99 15.38
CA SER A 25 -16.58 4.46 15.80
C SER A 25 -16.30 3.06 15.22
N ALA A 26 -17.32 2.20 15.14
CA ALA A 26 -17.17 0.87 14.53
C ALA A 26 -16.79 0.95 13.05
N MET A 27 -17.30 1.93 12.30
CA MET A 27 -16.95 2.12 10.88
C MET A 27 -15.50 2.56 10.70
N TYR A 28 -15.01 3.50 11.51
CA TYR A 28 -13.59 3.90 11.47
C TYR A 28 -12.64 2.78 11.90
N LYS A 29 -13.05 1.92 12.85
CA LYS A 29 -12.28 0.71 13.21
C LYS A 29 -12.18 -0.25 12.03
N ARG A 30 -13.28 -0.49 11.32
CA ARG A 30 -13.27 -1.33 10.11
C ARG A 30 -12.39 -0.74 9.02
N PHE A 31 -12.46 0.57 8.81
CA PHE A 31 -11.57 1.29 7.88
C PHE A 31 -10.09 1.08 8.22
N ALA A 32 -9.72 1.26 9.50
CA ALA A 32 -8.34 1.04 9.94
C ALA A 32 -7.89 -0.43 9.75
N ILE A 33 -8.75 -1.40 10.08
CA ILE A 33 -8.46 -2.83 9.85
C ILE A 33 -8.27 -3.11 8.35
N MET A 34 -9.14 -2.55 7.51
CA MET A 34 -9.05 -2.69 6.05
C MET A 34 -7.74 -2.08 5.53
N ALA A 35 -7.36 -0.89 6.00
CA ALA A 35 -6.12 -0.23 5.62
C ALA A 35 -4.89 -1.10 5.92
N VAL A 36 -4.82 -1.69 7.13
CA VAL A 36 -3.72 -2.58 7.53
C VAL A 36 -3.73 -3.88 6.71
N ALA A 37 -4.91 -4.47 6.51
CA ALA A 37 -5.05 -5.68 5.70
C ALA A 37 -4.62 -5.44 4.24
N MET A 38 -5.04 -4.32 3.65
CA MET A 38 -4.65 -3.91 2.31
C MET A 38 -3.16 -3.61 2.21
N PHE A 39 -2.58 -2.93 3.20
CA PHE A 39 -1.14 -2.71 3.25
C PHE A 39 -0.37 -4.03 3.20
N ALA A 40 -0.73 -5.00 4.06
CA ALA A 40 -0.09 -6.30 4.08
C ALA A 40 -0.29 -7.02 2.73
N ALA A 41 -1.53 -7.10 2.25
CA ALA A 41 -1.85 -7.76 0.99
C ALA A 41 -1.09 -7.16 -0.19
N MET A 42 -1.11 -5.84 -0.36
CA MET A 42 -0.43 -5.14 -1.47
C MET A 42 1.08 -5.30 -1.40
N TYR A 43 1.67 -5.24 -0.19
CA TYR A 43 3.10 -5.47 -0.01
C TYR A 43 3.50 -6.87 -0.51
N PHE A 44 2.70 -7.90 -0.23
CA PHE A 44 2.96 -9.26 -0.71
C PHE A 44 2.64 -9.44 -2.20
N LEU A 45 1.53 -8.89 -2.70
CA LEU A 45 1.10 -9.03 -4.10
C LEU A 45 2.09 -8.43 -5.09
N MET A 46 2.87 -7.43 -4.69
CA MET A 46 3.93 -6.87 -5.53
C MET A 46 5.00 -7.92 -5.91
N TYR A 47 5.19 -8.96 -5.09
CA TYR A 47 6.12 -10.06 -5.39
C TYR A 47 5.52 -11.10 -6.36
N ALA A 48 4.27 -10.95 -6.80
CA ALA A 48 3.62 -11.92 -7.71
C ALA A 48 4.28 -12.00 -9.10
N MET A 49 5.05 -11.00 -9.49
CA MET A 49 5.78 -10.98 -10.76
C MET A 49 7.19 -11.58 -10.66
N ILE A 50 7.60 -12.11 -9.51
CA ILE A 50 8.92 -12.73 -9.36
C ILE A 50 8.91 -14.16 -9.93
N ASP A 51 9.97 -14.51 -10.65
CA ASP A 51 10.19 -15.83 -11.25
C ASP A 51 10.31 -16.98 -10.22
N ARG A 52 10.96 -16.72 -9.08
CA ARG A 52 11.31 -17.71 -8.04
C ARG A 52 11.22 -17.12 -6.63
N LEU A 53 10.80 -17.94 -5.67
CA LEU A 53 10.72 -17.53 -4.25
C LEU A 53 12.08 -17.09 -3.67
N ASP A 54 13.20 -17.60 -4.21
CA ASP A 54 14.56 -17.22 -3.80
C ASP A 54 14.92 -15.77 -4.14
N ASN A 55 14.16 -15.13 -5.02
CA ASN A 55 14.32 -13.72 -5.39
C ASN A 55 13.40 -12.79 -4.59
N LEU A 56 12.59 -13.33 -3.67
CA LEU A 56 11.72 -12.54 -2.78
C LEU A 56 12.56 -11.90 -1.68
N ILE A 57 13.01 -10.68 -1.94
CA ILE A 57 13.86 -9.94 -1.03
C ILE A 57 13.16 -8.64 -0.60
N PRO A 58 12.77 -8.53 0.68
CA PRO A 58 12.24 -7.29 1.24
C PRO A 58 13.22 -6.13 1.09
N ASN A 59 12.74 -5.00 0.59
CA ASN A 59 13.53 -3.79 0.40
C ASN A 59 12.74 -2.52 0.73
N ILE A 60 13.46 -1.42 0.95
CA ILE A 60 12.86 -0.15 1.39
C ILE A 60 11.99 0.52 0.30
N ASN A 61 12.36 0.38 -0.98
CA ASN A 61 11.59 0.96 -2.09
C ASN A 61 10.19 0.34 -2.19
N ASN A 62 10.10 -0.97 -1.97
CA ASN A 62 8.82 -1.69 -1.88
C ASN A 62 7.94 -1.14 -0.75
N LEU A 63 8.54 -0.80 0.40
CA LEU A 63 7.81 -0.18 1.51
C LEU A 63 7.31 1.22 1.13
N TYR A 64 8.17 2.07 0.57
CA TYR A 64 7.75 3.40 0.13
C TYR A 64 6.62 3.34 -0.89
N MET A 65 6.73 2.47 -1.90
CA MET A 65 5.71 2.29 -2.92
C MET A 65 4.38 1.81 -2.33
N THR A 66 4.42 0.82 -1.42
CA THR A 66 3.22 0.34 -0.74
C THR A 66 2.55 1.44 0.09
N LEU A 67 3.33 2.20 0.87
CA LEU A 67 2.82 3.33 1.64
C LEU A 67 2.21 4.41 0.74
N LEU A 68 2.84 4.71 -0.39
CA LEU A 68 2.32 5.66 -1.38
C LEU A 68 0.97 5.20 -1.93
N MET A 69 0.86 3.95 -2.38
CA MET A 69 -0.39 3.40 -2.92
C MET A 69 -1.51 3.35 -1.89
N VAL A 70 -1.23 2.85 -0.67
CA VAL A 70 -2.20 2.82 0.42
C VAL A 70 -2.65 4.23 0.78
N SER A 71 -1.72 5.20 0.85
CA SER A 71 -2.08 6.59 1.15
C SER A 71 -3.06 7.18 0.13
N ALA A 72 -2.85 6.93 -1.16
CA ALA A 72 -3.75 7.38 -2.23
C ALA A 72 -5.10 6.67 -2.14
N MET A 73 -5.10 5.35 -1.90
CA MET A 73 -6.32 4.56 -1.75
C MET A 73 -7.19 5.05 -0.58
N LEU A 74 -6.59 5.36 0.57
CA LEU A 74 -7.34 5.87 1.74
C LEU A 74 -8.03 7.21 1.44
N VAL A 75 -7.38 8.10 0.68
CA VAL A 75 -7.99 9.38 0.26
C VAL A 75 -9.15 9.14 -0.70
N ILE A 76 -8.98 8.25 -1.69
CA ILE A 76 -10.04 7.88 -2.64
C ILE A 76 -11.21 7.22 -1.91
N GLU A 77 -10.93 6.31 -0.98
CA GLU A 77 -11.94 5.57 -0.22
C GLU A 77 -12.82 6.52 0.60
N LEU A 78 -12.21 7.48 1.30
CA LEU A 78 -12.95 8.52 2.03
C LEU A 78 -13.78 9.42 1.12
N TRP A 79 -13.31 9.69 -0.11
CA TRP A 79 -14.05 10.48 -1.09
C TRP A 79 -15.28 9.74 -1.62
N ILE A 80 -15.13 8.47 -1.99
CA ILE A 80 -16.22 7.63 -2.51
C ILE A 80 -17.26 7.36 -1.41
N MET A 81 -16.80 6.98 -0.21
CA MET A 81 -17.68 6.61 0.90
C MET A 81 -17.94 7.76 1.88
N LYS A 82 -17.95 9.00 1.40
CA LYS A 82 -18.13 10.21 2.22
C LYS A 82 -19.40 10.20 3.09
N GLY A 83 -20.45 9.50 2.68
CA GLY A 83 -21.72 9.39 3.42
C GLY A 83 -21.65 8.49 4.67
N MET A 84 -20.71 7.55 4.71
CA MET A 84 -20.53 6.59 5.80
C MET A 84 -19.73 7.20 6.98
N TYR A 85 -18.86 8.16 6.67
CA TYR A 85 -17.92 8.76 7.61
C TYR A 85 -18.41 10.13 8.08
N GLN A 86 -19.27 10.14 9.11
CA GLN A 86 -19.96 11.36 9.53
C GLN A 86 -19.06 12.37 10.29
N ASN A 87 -17.93 11.94 10.86
CA ASN A 87 -17.09 12.82 11.65
C ASN A 87 -16.07 13.58 10.78
N LYS A 88 -16.39 14.83 10.46
CA LYS A 88 -15.55 15.71 9.62
C LYS A 88 -14.13 15.90 10.19
N LYS A 89 -13.96 15.92 11.52
CA LYS A 89 -12.63 16.10 12.15
C LYS A 89 -11.74 14.90 11.91
N ILE A 90 -12.28 13.68 12.09
CA ILE A 90 -11.54 12.44 11.87
C ILE A 90 -11.21 12.27 10.38
N ASN A 91 -12.14 12.59 9.48
CA ASN A 91 -11.91 12.49 8.04
C ASN A 91 -10.76 13.41 7.61
N TRP A 92 -10.77 14.66 8.06
CA TRP A 92 -9.67 15.59 7.77
C TRP A 92 -8.34 15.14 8.36
N ALA A 93 -8.34 14.57 9.57
CA ALA A 93 -7.14 14.00 10.16
C ALA A 93 -6.58 12.85 9.30
N ILE A 94 -7.43 11.92 8.85
CA ILE A 94 -7.01 10.81 7.98
C ILE A 94 -6.46 11.34 6.65
N ILE A 95 -7.17 12.26 5.98
CA ILE A 95 -6.72 12.84 4.71
C ILE A 95 -5.34 13.51 4.88
N THR A 96 -5.17 14.31 5.92
CA THR A 96 -3.91 15.03 6.17
C THR A 96 -2.76 14.05 6.43
N PHE A 97 -3.01 13.04 7.24
CA PHE A 97 -2.04 11.99 7.55
C PHE A 97 -1.66 11.16 6.31
N SER A 98 -2.66 10.74 5.53
CA SER A 98 -2.44 10.01 4.28
C SER A 98 -1.66 10.86 3.28
N LEU A 99 -2.01 12.13 3.08
CA LEU A 99 -1.26 13.02 2.18
C LEU A 99 0.19 13.22 2.65
N ALA A 100 0.42 13.41 3.94
CA ALA A 100 1.77 13.54 4.49
C ALA A 100 2.62 12.28 4.25
N ILE A 101 2.06 11.08 4.50
CA ILE A 101 2.73 9.82 4.19
C ILE A 101 2.97 9.68 2.70
N GLY A 102 1.99 9.98 1.85
CA GLY A 102 2.11 9.88 0.41
C GLY A 102 3.22 10.77 -0.13
N ILE A 103 3.29 12.02 0.33
CA ILE A 103 4.37 12.96 -0.04
C ILE A 103 5.72 12.44 0.45
N PHE A 104 5.83 12.02 1.71
CA PHE A 104 7.07 11.48 2.26
C PHE A 104 7.55 10.25 1.47
N SER A 105 6.65 9.30 1.19
CA SER A 105 6.96 8.11 0.39
C SER A 105 7.33 8.46 -1.04
N TRP A 106 6.66 9.43 -1.67
CA TRP A 106 7.02 9.91 -3.00
C TRP A 106 8.45 10.44 -3.03
N PHE A 107 8.83 11.29 -2.06
CA PHE A 107 10.20 11.76 -1.92
C PHE A 107 11.17 10.62 -1.61
N GLY A 108 10.80 9.68 -0.74
CA GLY A 108 11.60 8.49 -0.46
C GLY A 108 11.97 7.69 -1.71
N ILE A 109 11.01 7.51 -2.63
CA ILE A 109 11.21 6.86 -3.92
C ILE A 109 12.06 7.75 -4.86
N ARG A 110 11.76 9.04 -4.96
CA ARG A 110 12.44 9.94 -5.91
C ARG A 110 13.90 10.20 -5.55
N GLU A 111 14.19 10.36 -4.27
CA GLU A 111 15.52 10.66 -3.75
C GLU A 111 16.27 9.40 -3.27
N GLN A 112 15.66 8.22 -3.39
CA GLN A 112 16.24 6.95 -2.94
C GLN A 112 16.73 7.02 -1.48
N ILE A 113 15.90 7.60 -0.60
CA ILE A 113 16.25 7.82 0.80
C ILE A 113 16.50 6.47 1.48
N ASN A 114 17.61 6.34 2.21
CA ASN A 114 18.06 5.10 2.86
C ASN A 114 18.35 3.93 1.91
N VAL A 115 18.59 4.19 0.62
CA VAL A 115 19.01 3.18 -0.35
C VAL A 115 20.53 3.19 -0.52
N GLY A 116 21.23 2.48 0.36
CA GLY A 116 22.66 2.15 0.17
C GLY A 116 22.87 0.82 -0.56
N ASP A 117 24.12 0.39 -0.75
CA ASP A 117 24.49 -0.83 -1.52
C ASP A 117 23.62 -2.05 -1.22
N LYS A 118 23.38 -2.34 0.06
CA LYS A 118 22.56 -3.47 0.49
C LYS A 118 21.11 -3.31 0.05
N GLN A 119 20.50 -2.14 0.24
CA GLN A 119 19.11 -1.90 -0.17
C GLN A 119 18.97 -1.85 -1.70
N PHE A 120 19.99 -1.33 -2.39
CA PHE A 120 20.06 -1.32 -3.85
C PHE A 120 19.97 -2.74 -4.40
N VAL A 121 20.84 -3.67 -3.98
CA VAL A 121 20.80 -5.05 -4.47
C VAL A 121 19.52 -5.77 -4.04
N LYS A 122 19.00 -5.51 -2.83
CA LYS A 122 17.72 -6.07 -2.37
C LYS A 122 16.52 -5.64 -3.21
N GLY A 123 16.54 -4.43 -3.77
CA GLY A 123 15.50 -3.94 -4.68
C GLY A 123 15.72 -4.38 -6.13
N MET A 124 16.97 -4.45 -6.59
CA MET A 124 17.28 -4.76 -7.99
C MET A 124 17.18 -6.24 -8.32
N ILE A 125 17.50 -7.15 -7.40
CA ILE A 125 17.31 -8.61 -7.60
C ILE A 125 15.87 -8.94 -8.01
N PRO A 126 14.82 -8.57 -7.23
CA PRO A 126 13.44 -8.87 -7.60
C PRO A 126 12.99 -8.13 -8.87
N HIS A 127 13.48 -6.91 -9.12
CA HIS A 127 13.18 -6.17 -10.34
C HIS A 127 13.70 -6.88 -11.60
N HIS A 128 14.95 -7.34 -11.57
CA HIS A 128 15.56 -8.07 -12.68
C HIS A 128 14.88 -9.43 -12.87
N ALA A 129 14.56 -10.11 -11.77
CA ALA A 129 13.80 -11.37 -11.80
C ALA A 129 12.44 -11.22 -12.52
N ALA A 130 11.72 -10.13 -12.27
CA ALA A 130 10.46 -9.85 -12.95
C ALA A 130 10.64 -9.61 -14.46
N ALA A 131 11.68 -8.87 -14.84
CA ALA A 131 12.00 -8.63 -16.26
C ALA A 131 12.48 -9.91 -16.99
N VAL A 132 13.22 -10.79 -16.31
CA VAL A 132 13.52 -12.15 -16.81
C VAL A 132 12.23 -12.93 -17.02
N LEU A 133 11.33 -13.00 -16.03
CA LEU A 133 10.05 -13.70 -16.17
C LEU A 133 9.24 -13.18 -17.36
N MET A 134 9.08 -11.86 -17.49
CA MET A 134 8.37 -11.25 -18.62
C MET A 134 9.02 -11.62 -19.95
N SER A 135 10.35 -11.59 -20.01
CA SER A 135 11.11 -11.94 -21.21
C SER A 135 11.02 -13.43 -21.54
N GLU A 136 10.95 -14.34 -20.56
CA GLU A 136 10.75 -15.76 -20.82
C GLU A 136 9.34 -16.09 -21.35
N LYS A 137 8.33 -15.34 -20.91
CA LYS A 137 6.92 -15.62 -21.26
C LYS A 137 6.44 -14.87 -22.50
N ALA A 138 7.05 -13.74 -22.84
CA ALA A 138 6.63 -12.93 -23.98
C ALA A 138 6.88 -13.68 -25.31
N LYS A 139 5.86 -13.68 -26.18
CA LYS A 139 5.96 -14.20 -27.55
C LYS A 139 6.04 -13.02 -28.51
N LEU A 140 7.26 -12.61 -28.83
CA LEU A 140 7.53 -11.47 -29.69
C LEU A 140 7.65 -11.91 -31.15
N THR A 141 7.28 -11.02 -32.07
CA THR A 141 7.35 -11.24 -33.52
C THR A 141 8.26 -10.26 -34.24
N ASP A 142 8.52 -9.11 -33.62
CA ASP A 142 9.43 -8.10 -34.15
C ASP A 142 10.90 -8.54 -33.94
N PRO A 143 11.74 -8.59 -34.99
CA PRO A 143 13.12 -9.08 -34.88
C PRO A 143 13.99 -8.30 -33.89
N GLU A 144 13.87 -6.97 -33.84
CA GLU A 144 14.66 -6.12 -32.94
C GLU A 144 14.24 -6.36 -31.48
N LEU A 145 12.94 -6.53 -31.23
CA LEU A 145 12.44 -6.86 -29.90
C LEU A 145 12.81 -8.28 -29.45
N ILE A 146 12.89 -9.26 -30.37
CA ILE A 146 13.38 -10.61 -30.05
C ILE A 146 14.86 -10.58 -29.65
N GLU A 147 15.67 -9.78 -30.34
CA GLU A 147 17.07 -9.60 -29.98
C GLU A 147 17.20 -8.94 -28.60
N LEU A 148 16.45 -7.86 -28.35
CA LEU A 148 16.37 -7.22 -27.04
C LEU A 148 15.96 -8.21 -25.93
N GLN A 149 14.94 -9.05 -26.18
CA GLN A 149 14.47 -10.07 -25.25
C GLN A 149 15.59 -11.06 -24.88
N LYS A 150 16.36 -11.55 -25.86
CA LYS A 150 17.51 -12.44 -25.60
C LYS A 150 18.58 -11.75 -24.77
N ASN A 151 18.89 -10.50 -25.09
CA ASN A 151 19.87 -9.72 -24.35
C ASN A 151 19.44 -9.49 -22.90
N ILE A 152 18.16 -9.18 -22.66
CA ILE A 152 17.60 -9.03 -21.31
C ILE A 152 17.74 -10.33 -20.52
N LEU A 153 17.37 -11.48 -21.10
CA LEU A 153 17.47 -12.78 -20.43
C LEU A 153 18.92 -13.08 -20.00
N GLU A 154 19.89 -12.88 -20.89
CA GLU A 154 21.28 -13.20 -20.59
C GLU A 154 21.91 -12.23 -19.58
N THR A 155 21.73 -10.93 -19.79
CA THR A 155 22.38 -9.90 -18.95
C THR A 155 21.79 -9.88 -17.55
N GLN A 156 20.45 -9.85 -17.43
CA GLN A 156 19.80 -9.73 -16.13
C GLN A 156 19.96 -10.98 -15.27
N ALA A 157 20.01 -12.17 -15.87
CA ALA A 157 20.32 -13.40 -15.12
C ALA A 157 21.71 -13.35 -14.48
N LYS A 158 22.73 -12.90 -15.22
CA LYS A 158 24.10 -12.73 -14.69
C LYS A 158 24.17 -11.65 -13.60
N GLU A 159 23.44 -10.55 -13.77
CA GLU A 159 23.37 -9.47 -12.79
C GLU A 159 22.70 -9.92 -11.49
N ILE A 160 21.65 -10.75 -11.55
CA ILE A 160 21.02 -11.35 -10.37
C ILE A 160 22.04 -12.18 -9.58
N GLU A 161 22.81 -13.05 -10.23
CA GLU A 161 23.83 -13.87 -9.57
C GLU A 161 24.91 -13.00 -8.91
N PHE A 162 25.37 -11.96 -9.62
CA PHE A 162 26.33 -10.99 -9.09
C PHE A 162 25.78 -10.29 -7.83
N MET A 163 24.54 -9.79 -7.90
CA MET A 163 23.91 -9.09 -6.79
C MET A 163 23.63 -10.00 -5.59
N LYS A 164 23.23 -11.24 -5.81
CA LYS A 164 23.05 -12.24 -4.74
C LYS A 164 24.36 -12.52 -4.01
N ARG A 165 25.47 -12.66 -4.75
CA ARG A 165 26.80 -12.81 -4.15
C ARG A 165 27.17 -11.59 -3.30
N LYS A 166 26.96 -10.37 -3.82
CA LYS A 166 27.22 -9.13 -3.08
C LYS A 166 26.35 -8.98 -1.83
N LEU A 167 25.07 -9.34 -1.92
CA LEU A 167 24.18 -9.33 -0.77
C LEU A 167 24.70 -10.25 0.35
N LYS A 168 25.15 -11.46 0.00
CA LYS A 168 25.76 -12.39 0.96
C LYS A 168 27.04 -11.84 1.57
N GLU A 169 27.89 -11.15 0.80
CA GLU A 169 29.07 -10.45 1.32
C GLU A 169 28.70 -9.35 2.32
N PHE A 170 27.59 -8.62 2.12
CA PHE A 170 27.10 -7.58 3.04
C PHE A 170 26.39 -8.13 4.28
N GLU A 171 26.00 -9.41 4.29
CA GLU A 171 25.35 -10.06 5.43
C GLU A 171 26.33 -10.79 6.34
N ASN A 172 27.51 -11.14 5.82
CA ASN A 172 28.58 -11.79 6.56
C ASN A 172 29.59 -10.80 7.18
N LYS A 173 29.37 -9.50 7.02
CA LYS A 173 30.12 -8.42 7.67
C LYS A 173 29.33 -7.89 8.86
#